data_AF-E5WUF5-F1
#
_entry.id   AF-E5WUF5-F1
#
_cell.length_a   1.000
_cell.length_b   1.000
_cell.length_c   1.000
_cell.angle_alpha   90.00
_cell.angle_beta   90.00
_cell.angle_gamma   90.00
#
_symmetry.space_group_name_H-M   'P 1'
#
loop_
_entity.id
_entity.type
_entity.pdbx_description
1 polymer ?
#
loop_
_entity_poly.entity_id
_entity_poly.type
_entity_poly.pdbx_seq_one_letter_code
_entity_poly.pdbx_strand_id
1 'polypeptide(L)'
;MNRESFVKDSSVNDFIQWLSTKLDAGFIHSYTDRRTKKVWDCISVYNAYEKYQWGGEDFSGNAKILDKLSFDLKNSIENKDTAMCSTACLGILKWGGALRGNKEKIEGNESLVQYLKDAKEKLTTGNIDSWDFYKEVYMNSGFTKIYSLYIDDFIIYDSRVGAALGFLVRCYCEEQKLDKVPELLRFAYGNGKGGTNRNPSIGNYTFPLLRNAGYYDNHIENNLKANWLLKAVLSYPSKFKNIPKKQQLRALEAALFMIGYEVPGKSEK
;
A
#
# COMPACT_ATOMS: atom_id res chain seq x y z
N MET A 1 10.97 -1.03 16.73
CA MET A 1 11.08 0.37 16.24
C MET A 1 9.71 1.00 16.33
N ASN A 2 9.57 2.22 16.84
CA ASN A 2 8.26 2.86 16.98
C ASN A 2 8.01 3.90 15.89
N ARG A 3 6.73 4.26 15.66
CA ARG A 3 6.31 5.23 14.65
C ARG A 3 7.06 6.56 14.74
N GLU A 4 7.22 7.12 15.93
CA GLU A 4 7.87 8.41 16.10
C GLU A 4 9.34 8.36 15.73
N SER A 5 10.05 7.33 16.19
CA SER A 5 11.46 7.11 15.86
C SER A 5 11.66 6.93 14.35
N PHE A 6 10.71 6.28 13.67
CA PHE A 6 10.76 6.11 12.22
C PHE A 6 10.57 7.44 11.47
N VAL A 7 9.56 8.25 11.83
CA VAL A 7 9.27 9.52 11.13
C VAL A 7 10.29 10.62 11.45
N LYS A 8 10.91 10.56 12.63
CA LYS A 8 11.95 11.51 13.08
C LYS A 8 13.37 11.12 12.62
N ASP A 9 13.57 9.93 12.08
CA ASP A 9 14.84 9.57 11.45
C ASP A 9 15.15 10.56 10.32
N SER A 10 16.40 11.05 10.24
CA SER A 10 16.77 12.11 9.30
C SER A 10 16.51 11.72 7.86
N SER A 11 16.89 10.50 7.46
CA SER A 11 16.71 10.04 6.08
C SER A 11 15.23 9.90 5.71
N VAL A 12 14.41 9.43 6.64
CA VAL A 12 12.96 9.31 6.44
C VAL A 12 12.30 10.68 6.40
N ASN A 13 12.70 11.60 7.29
CA ASN A 13 12.15 12.94 7.37
C ASN A 13 12.48 13.76 6.11
N ASP A 14 13.71 13.70 5.63
CA ASP A 14 14.15 14.37 4.40
C ASP A 14 13.37 13.84 3.18
N PHE A 15 13.13 12.53 3.12
CA PHE A 15 12.30 11.95 2.07
C PHE A 15 10.83 12.38 2.19
N ILE A 16 10.26 12.45 3.40
CA ILE A 16 8.89 12.96 3.61
C ILE A 16 8.76 14.41 3.11
N GLN A 17 9.72 15.26 3.47
CA GLN A 17 9.77 16.65 3.01
C GLN A 17 9.87 16.71 1.48
N TRP A 18 10.79 15.94 0.89
CA TRP A 18 10.93 15.85 -0.57
C TRP A 18 9.63 15.40 -1.23
N LEU A 19 9.02 14.30 -0.77
CA LEU A 19 7.79 13.75 -1.35
C LEU A 19 6.62 14.73 -1.21
N SER A 20 6.57 15.53 -0.14
CA SER A 20 5.55 16.57 0.03
C SER A 20 5.56 17.59 -1.12
N THR A 21 6.75 17.93 -1.64
CA THR A 21 6.89 18.84 -2.80
C THR A 21 6.41 18.23 -4.11
N LYS A 22 6.34 16.89 -4.18
CA LYS A 22 5.92 16.12 -5.36
C LYS A 22 4.41 15.85 -5.40
N LEU A 23 3.69 16.21 -4.32
CA LEU A 23 2.26 15.93 -4.21
C LEU A 23 1.46 16.65 -5.28
N ASP A 24 1.72 17.94 -5.50
CA ASP A 24 0.89 18.76 -6.39
C ASP A 24 1.53 19.04 -7.76
N ALA A 25 2.85 18.91 -7.88
CA ALA A 25 3.63 19.14 -9.12
C ALA A 25 4.98 18.41 -9.09
N GLY A 26 5.78 18.50 -10.15
CA GLY A 26 7.20 18.16 -10.13
C GLY A 26 7.53 16.66 -10.12
N PHE A 27 6.55 15.79 -10.33
CA PHE A 27 6.74 14.34 -10.48
C PHE A 27 6.11 13.86 -11.78
N ILE A 28 6.96 13.73 -12.81
CA ILE A 28 6.54 13.29 -14.14
C ILE A 28 6.79 11.79 -14.26
N HIS A 29 5.74 11.04 -14.57
CA HIS A 29 5.85 9.59 -14.80
C HIS A 29 4.90 9.19 -15.93
N SER A 30 5.28 8.19 -16.71
CA SER A 30 4.41 7.60 -17.72
C SER A 30 4.75 6.15 -18.01
N TYR A 31 3.77 5.41 -18.51
CA TYR A 31 3.92 4.07 -19.04
C TYR A 31 2.84 3.76 -20.07
N THR A 32 3.04 2.72 -20.86
CA THR A 32 1.97 2.18 -21.71
C THR A 32 1.24 1.08 -20.95
N ASP A 33 -0.05 1.27 -20.69
CA ASP A 33 -0.86 0.21 -20.11
C ASP A 33 -0.97 -0.95 -21.10
N ARG A 34 -0.34 -2.07 -20.75
CA ARG A 34 -0.25 -3.25 -21.61
C ARG A 34 -1.61 -3.85 -21.97
N ARG A 35 -2.64 -3.63 -21.14
CA ARG A 35 -4.01 -4.14 -21.33
C ARG A 35 -4.78 -3.31 -22.35
N THR A 36 -4.69 -1.99 -22.24
CA THR A 36 -5.47 -1.05 -23.07
C THR A 36 -4.68 -0.48 -24.25
N LYS A 37 -3.35 -0.67 -24.25
CA LYS A 37 -2.38 -0.06 -25.19
C LYS A 37 -2.36 1.46 -25.16
N LYS A 38 -2.98 2.09 -24.16
CA LYS A 38 -2.99 3.54 -23.98
C LYS A 38 -1.82 3.98 -23.13
N VAL A 39 -1.31 5.17 -23.41
CA VAL A 39 -0.35 5.84 -22.54
C VAL A 39 -1.09 6.35 -21.31
N TRP A 40 -0.57 6.01 -20.14
CA TRP A 40 -0.92 6.65 -18.88
C TRP A 40 0.25 7.50 -18.43
N ASP A 41 -0.02 8.69 -17.94
CA ASP A 41 0.98 9.66 -17.49
C ASP A 41 0.49 10.41 -16.27
N CYS A 42 1.38 11.06 -15.52
CA CYS A 42 1.05 12.05 -14.52
C CYS A 42 2.16 13.10 -14.40
N ILE A 43 1.80 14.28 -13.88
CA ILE A 43 2.73 15.38 -13.59
C ILE A 43 2.91 15.66 -12.09
N SER A 44 2.19 14.92 -11.25
CA SER A 44 2.27 14.94 -9.79
C SER A 44 1.64 13.69 -9.18
N VAL A 45 1.88 13.44 -7.88
CA VAL A 45 1.23 12.34 -7.16
C VAL A 45 -0.29 12.56 -7.09
N TYR A 46 -0.76 13.79 -6.88
CA TYR A 46 -2.19 14.12 -6.88
C TYR A 46 -2.82 13.87 -8.25
N ASN A 47 -2.13 14.21 -9.34
CA ASN A 47 -2.62 13.92 -10.69
C ASN A 47 -2.72 12.41 -10.97
N ALA A 48 -1.81 11.61 -10.40
CA ALA A 48 -1.94 10.15 -10.47
C ALA A 48 -3.19 9.63 -9.75
N TYR A 49 -3.58 10.26 -8.63
CA TYR A 49 -4.85 9.98 -7.94
C TYR A 49 -6.05 10.36 -8.81
N GLU A 50 -6.05 11.54 -9.45
CA GLU A 50 -7.15 11.98 -10.33
C GLU A 50 -7.38 11.00 -11.49
N LYS A 51 -6.31 10.34 -11.94
CA LYS A 51 -6.35 9.32 -13.00
C LYS A 51 -6.54 7.90 -12.46
N TYR A 52 -6.94 7.72 -11.19
CA TYR A 52 -7.18 6.41 -10.60
C TYR A 52 -8.31 5.66 -11.32
N GLN A 53 -8.04 4.41 -11.66
CA GLN A 53 -8.99 3.48 -12.27
C GLN A 53 -8.73 2.06 -11.75
N TRP A 54 -9.80 1.39 -11.33
CA TRP A 54 -9.77 -0.02 -10.96
C TRP A 54 -11.11 -0.68 -11.23
N GLY A 55 -11.09 -1.86 -11.85
CA GLY A 55 -12.31 -2.62 -12.12
C GLY A 55 -13.30 -1.95 -13.08
N GLY A 56 -12.88 -0.92 -13.83
CA GLY A 56 -13.77 -0.12 -14.67
C GLY A 56 -14.40 1.08 -13.97
N GLU A 57 -14.01 1.34 -12.72
CA GLU A 57 -14.53 2.43 -11.88
C GLU A 57 -13.40 3.41 -11.51
N ASP A 58 -13.78 4.67 -11.33
CA ASP A 58 -12.90 5.72 -10.77
C ASP A 58 -12.78 5.61 -9.24
N PHE A 59 -12.17 6.61 -8.61
CA PHE A 59 -12.00 6.63 -7.16
C PHE A 59 -13.34 6.72 -6.42
N SER A 60 -14.30 7.52 -6.90
CA SER A 60 -15.60 7.69 -6.26
C SER A 60 -16.46 6.42 -6.38
N GLY A 61 -16.46 5.79 -7.56
CA GLY A 61 -17.13 4.51 -7.80
C GLY A 61 -16.57 3.41 -6.89
N ASN A 62 -15.24 3.27 -6.82
CA ASN A 62 -14.60 2.31 -5.92
C ASN A 62 -14.86 2.65 -4.44
N ALA A 63 -14.85 3.93 -4.05
CA ALA A 63 -15.13 4.33 -2.67
C ALA A 63 -16.51 3.85 -2.20
N LYS A 64 -17.56 3.94 -3.04
CA LYS A 64 -18.90 3.43 -2.71
C LYS A 64 -18.91 1.92 -2.47
N ILE A 65 -18.20 1.17 -3.32
CA ILE A 65 -18.09 -0.30 -3.20
C ILE A 65 -17.38 -0.66 -1.89
N LEU A 66 -16.24 -0.01 -1.63
CA LEU A 66 -15.42 -0.26 -0.45
C LEU A 66 -16.09 0.18 0.84
N ASP A 67 -16.84 1.28 0.84
CA ASP A 67 -17.60 1.75 2.00
C ASP A 67 -18.64 0.71 2.41
N LYS A 68 -19.34 0.10 1.45
CA LYS A 68 -20.28 -1.00 1.72
C LYS A 68 -19.57 -2.22 2.30
N LEU A 69 -18.48 -2.67 1.66
CA LEU A 69 -17.72 -3.84 2.14
C LEU A 69 -17.10 -3.61 3.53
N SER A 70 -16.63 -2.39 3.80
CA SER A 70 -16.11 -1.98 5.11
C SER A 70 -17.21 -2.00 6.16
N PHE A 71 -18.39 -1.47 5.83
CA PHE A 71 -19.56 -1.50 6.72
C PHE A 71 -19.96 -2.93 7.06
N ASP A 72 -20.14 -3.80 6.05
CA ASP A 72 -20.52 -5.20 6.25
C ASP A 72 -19.48 -5.95 7.12
N LEU A 73 -18.18 -5.72 6.84
CA LEU A 73 -17.09 -6.32 7.62
C LEU A 73 -17.10 -5.85 9.08
N LYS A 74 -17.15 -4.53 9.32
CA LYS A 74 -17.14 -3.97 10.69
C LYS A 74 -18.38 -4.42 11.48
N ASN A 75 -19.57 -4.33 10.87
CA ASN A 75 -20.82 -4.75 11.49
C ASN A 75 -20.83 -6.27 11.81
N SER A 76 -20.32 -7.12 10.93
CA SER A 76 -20.24 -8.56 11.21
C SER A 76 -19.30 -8.90 12.38
N ILE A 77 -18.17 -8.19 12.50
CA ILE A 77 -17.20 -8.37 13.59
C ILE A 77 -17.78 -7.89 14.94
N GLU A 78 -18.53 -6.79 14.93
CA GLU A 78 -19.23 -6.25 16.11
C GLU A 78 -20.31 -7.22 16.60
N ASN A 79 -21.12 -7.75 15.68
CA ASN A 79 -22.19 -8.70 15.99
C ASN A 79 -21.73 -10.15 16.17
N LYS A 80 -20.43 -10.44 16.04
CA LYS A 80 -19.85 -11.80 16.08
C LYS A 80 -20.47 -12.76 15.05
N ASP A 81 -20.89 -12.22 13.91
CA ASP A 81 -21.45 -12.97 12.79
C ASP A 81 -20.34 -13.46 11.87
N THR A 82 -19.83 -14.67 12.14
CA THR A 82 -18.75 -15.28 11.36
C THR A 82 -19.13 -15.51 9.89
N ALA A 83 -20.38 -15.83 9.59
CA ALA A 83 -20.82 -16.10 8.22
C ALA A 83 -20.82 -14.82 7.37
N MET A 84 -21.36 -13.72 7.91
CA MET A 84 -21.31 -12.41 7.26
C MET A 84 -19.88 -11.87 7.18
N CYS A 85 -19.06 -12.10 8.22
CA CYS A 85 -17.65 -11.72 8.21
C CYS A 85 -16.87 -12.43 7.10
N SER A 86 -17.09 -13.74 6.94
CA SER A 86 -16.52 -14.53 5.85
C SER A 86 -16.97 -13.98 4.49
N THR A 87 -18.26 -13.72 4.32
CA THR A 87 -18.84 -13.15 3.09
C THR A 87 -18.21 -11.80 2.74
N ALA A 88 -18.10 -10.89 3.71
CA ALA A 88 -17.47 -9.59 3.51
C ALA A 88 -15.99 -9.72 3.12
N CYS A 89 -15.22 -10.56 3.82
CA CYS A 89 -13.82 -10.82 3.51
C CYS A 89 -13.65 -11.38 2.08
N LEU A 90 -14.47 -12.36 1.68
CA LEU A 90 -14.45 -12.91 0.33
C LEU A 90 -14.84 -11.87 -0.73
N GLY A 91 -15.80 -10.99 -0.42
CA GLY A 91 -16.17 -9.85 -1.27
C GLY A 91 -15.01 -8.89 -1.51
N ILE A 92 -14.27 -8.54 -0.45
CA ILE A 92 -13.07 -7.69 -0.51
C ILE A 92 -11.97 -8.34 -1.36
N LEU A 93 -11.71 -9.63 -1.14
CA LEU A 93 -10.72 -10.37 -1.91
C LEU A 93 -11.12 -10.48 -3.40
N LYS A 94 -12.42 -10.64 -3.68
CA LYS A 94 -12.96 -10.66 -5.05
C LYS A 94 -12.79 -9.30 -5.73
N TRP A 95 -13.18 -8.21 -5.09
CA TRP A 95 -12.99 -6.84 -5.60
C TRP A 95 -11.51 -6.56 -5.91
N GLY A 96 -10.61 -6.99 -5.02
CA GLY A 96 -9.18 -6.77 -5.15
C GLY A 96 -8.44 -7.74 -6.09
N GLY A 97 -9.15 -8.67 -6.74
CA GLY A 97 -8.53 -9.70 -7.60
C GLY A 97 -7.58 -10.65 -6.86
N ALA A 98 -7.81 -10.86 -5.57
CA ALA A 98 -6.93 -11.60 -4.65
C ALA A 98 -7.60 -12.82 -4.01
N LEU A 99 -8.75 -13.28 -4.54
CA LEU A 99 -9.49 -14.42 -3.99
C LEU A 99 -8.68 -15.73 -4.03
N ARG A 100 -8.04 -16.03 -5.17
CA ARG A 100 -7.21 -17.23 -5.34
C ARG A 100 -6.01 -17.17 -4.39
N GLY A 101 -5.84 -18.23 -3.59
CA GLY A 101 -4.76 -18.36 -2.60
C GLY A 101 -5.05 -17.74 -1.23
N ASN A 102 -6.15 -16.99 -1.08
CA ASN A 102 -6.59 -16.43 0.20
C ASN A 102 -7.91 -17.02 0.70
N LYS A 103 -8.74 -17.56 -0.21
CA LYS A 103 -10.06 -18.11 0.08
C LYS A 103 -10.07 -19.10 1.25
N GLU A 104 -9.13 -20.04 1.27
CA GLU A 104 -9.02 -21.10 2.28
C GLU A 104 -8.68 -20.58 3.69
N LYS A 105 -8.14 -19.35 3.80
CA LYS A 105 -7.92 -18.70 5.11
C LYS A 105 -9.21 -18.10 5.69
N ILE A 106 -10.26 -17.98 4.87
CA ILE A 106 -11.52 -17.30 5.20
C ILE A 106 -12.67 -18.29 5.29
N GLU A 107 -12.77 -19.24 4.35
CA GLU A 107 -13.84 -20.24 4.33
C GLU A 107 -13.70 -21.26 5.46
N GLY A 108 -14.80 -21.54 6.16
CA GLY A 108 -14.84 -22.53 7.24
C GLY A 108 -14.06 -22.13 8.51
N ASN A 109 -13.52 -20.91 8.56
CA ASN A 109 -12.81 -20.42 9.74
C ASN A 109 -13.81 -19.90 10.79
N GLU A 110 -14.19 -20.75 11.73
CA GLU A 110 -15.15 -20.42 12.81
C GLU A 110 -14.64 -19.30 13.73
N SER A 111 -13.32 -19.14 13.86
CA SER A 111 -12.68 -18.11 14.68
C SER A 111 -12.30 -16.85 13.91
N LEU A 112 -12.74 -16.68 12.65
CA LEU A 112 -12.36 -15.55 11.79
C LEU A 112 -12.57 -14.19 12.44
N VAL A 113 -13.70 -13.99 13.14
CA VAL A 113 -14.00 -12.74 13.84
C VAL A 113 -12.95 -12.45 14.92
N GLN A 114 -12.61 -13.46 15.73
CA GLN A 114 -11.62 -13.30 16.79
C GLN A 114 -10.23 -13.07 16.19
N TYR A 115 -9.86 -13.85 15.17
CA TYR A 115 -8.62 -13.67 14.43
C TYR A 115 -8.44 -12.24 13.92
N LEU A 116 -9.48 -11.63 13.31
CA LEU A 116 -9.38 -10.27 12.81
C LEU A 116 -9.24 -9.24 13.93
N LYS A 117 -9.91 -9.44 15.07
CA LYS A 117 -9.74 -8.59 16.26
C LYS A 117 -8.30 -8.65 16.78
N ASP A 118 -7.76 -9.85 16.96
CA ASP A 118 -6.39 -10.06 17.43
C ASP A 118 -5.36 -9.46 16.45
N ALA A 119 -5.59 -9.65 15.14
CA ALA A 119 -4.75 -9.06 14.10
C ALA A 119 -4.78 -7.52 14.15
N LYS A 120 -5.96 -6.90 14.35
CA LYS A 120 -6.08 -5.44 14.50
C LYS A 120 -5.31 -4.94 15.72
N GLU A 121 -5.43 -5.59 16.86
CA GLU A 121 -4.69 -5.21 18.07
C GLU A 121 -3.18 -5.21 17.81
N LYS A 122 -2.67 -6.28 17.19
CA LYS A 122 -1.25 -6.40 16.85
C LYS A 122 -0.79 -5.37 15.79
N LEU A 123 -1.60 -5.08 14.78
CA LEU A 123 -1.24 -4.18 13.68
C LEU A 123 -1.35 -2.68 14.04
N THR A 124 -1.94 -2.34 15.20
CA THR A 124 -2.21 -0.94 15.60
C THR A 124 -1.41 -0.47 16.82
N THR A 125 -0.43 -1.24 17.28
CA THR A 125 0.41 -0.89 18.46
C THR A 125 1.22 0.40 18.28
N GLY A 126 1.45 0.83 17.03
CA GLY A 126 2.35 1.94 16.72
C GLY A 126 3.83 1.55 16.80
N ASN A 127 4.12 0.26 16.93
CA ASN A 127 5.45 -0.33 16.97
C ASN A 127 5.60 -1.39 15.88
N ILE A 128 6.83 -1.58 15.42
CA ILE A 128 7.29 -2.79 14.74
C ILE A 128 7.98 -3.62 15.81
N ASP A 129 7.31 -4.70 16.18
CA ASP A 129 7.73 -5.70 17.16
C ASP A 129 8.45 -6.89 16.50
N SER A 130 8.84 -7.88 17.31
CA SER A 130 9.51 -9.09 16.82
C SER A 130 8.60 -9.95 15.94
N TRP A 131 9.21 -10.82 15.13
CA TRP A 131 8.46 -11.79 14.34
C TRP A 131 7.51 -12.65 15.19
N ASP A 132 7.93 -13.08 16.39
CA ASP A 132 7.11 -13.89 17.29
C ASP A 132 5.81 -13.20 17.70
N PHE A 133 5.82 -11.87 17.83
CA PHE A 133 4.61 -11.10 18.13
C PHE A 133 3.59 -11.22 16.99
N TYR A 134 4.06 -11.17 15.75
CA TYR A 134 3.22 -11.21 14.55
C TYR A 134 3.01 -12.59 13.94
N LYS A 135 3.62 -13.67 14.46
CA LYS A 135 3.63 -15.00 13.81
C LYS A 135 2.25 -15.55 13.43
N GLU A 136 1.20 -15.16 14.17
CA GLU A 136 -0.19 -15.58 13.92
C GLU A 136 -0.93 -14.66 12.94
N VAL A 137 -0.38 -13.47 12.63
CA VAL A 137 -0.99 -12.51 11.70
C VAL A 137 -0.60 -12.91 10.28
N TYR A 138 -1.56 -13.42 9.53
CA TYR A 138 -1.37 -13.71 8.12
C TYR A 138 -1.38 -12.39 7.31
N MET A 139 -0.28 -12.12 6.61
CA MET A 139 -0.11 -10.88 5.83
C MET A 139 0.31 -11.18 4.40
N ASN A 140 -0.46 -10.67 3.44
CA ASN A 140 -0.10 -10.59 2.04
C ASN A 140 -0.93 -9.50 1.36
N SER A 141 -0.73 -9.29 0.06
CA SER A 141 -1.48 -8.28 -0.71
C SER A 141 -3.01 -8.41 -0.68
N GLY A 142 -3.56 -9.59 -0.39
CA GLY A 142 -4.99 -9.82 -0.23
C GLY A 142 -5.48 -9.44 1.16
N PHE A 143 -4.77 -9.90 2.20
CA PHE A 143 -5.12 -9.59 3.59
C PHE A 143 -4.90 -8.12 3.95
N THR A 144 -3.94 -7.42 3.33
CA THR A 144 -3.85 -5.96 3.47
C THR A 144 -5.13 -5.26 3.02
N LYS A 145 -5.89 -5.81 2.06
CA LYS A 145 -7.20 -5.27 1.66
C LYS A 145 -8.25 -5.41 2.75
N ILE A 146 -8.34 -6.61 3.35
CA ILE A 146 -9.25 -6.87 4.48
C ILE A 146 -8.90 -5.92 5.63
N TYR A 147 -7.64 -5.86 6.03
CA TYR A 147 -7.19 -4.97 7.11
C TYR A 147 -7.43 -3.51 6.80
N SER A 148 -7.21 -3.06 5.56
CA SER A 148 -7.44 -1.68 5.16
C SER A 148 -8.91 -1.23 5.21
N LEU A 149 -9.85 -2.19 5.22
CA LEU A 149 -11.29 -1.93 5.32
C LEU A 149 -11.81 -2.14 6.75
N TYR A 150 -11.06 -2.85 7.60
CA TYR A 150 -11.41 -3.06 9.01
C TYR A 150 -10.75 -2.04 9.95
N ILE A 151 -9.48 -1.72 9.69
CA ILE A 151 -8.63 -0.84 10.49
C ILE A 151 -8.63 0.56 9.87
N ASP A 152 -8.95 1.56 10.68
CA ASP A 152 -8.97 2.94 10.22
C ASP A 152 -7.55 3.41 9.89
N ASP A 153 -7.45 4.21 8.83
CA ASP A 153 -6.19 4.75 8.32
C ASP A 153 -5.10 3.67 8.12
N PHE A 154 -5.47 2.53 7.53
CA PHE A 154 -4.57 1.44 7.17
C PHE A 154 -4.58 1.22 5.66
N ILE A 155 -3.42 1.21 5.01
CA ILE A 155 -3.32 1.10 3.54
C ILE A 155 -3.29 -0.34 3.04
N ILE A 156 -3.76 -0.54 1.81
CA ILE A 156 -3.45 -1.70 0.98
C ILE A 156 -1.99 -1.60 0.56
N TYR A 157 -1.14 -2.43 1.16
CA TYR A 157 0.21 -2.65 0.66
C TYR A 157 0.21 -3.82 -0.30
N ASP A 158 0.08 -3.54 -1.59
CA ASP A 158 0.22 -4.54 -2.65
C ASP A 158 1.50 -4.31 -3.48
N SER A 159 1.70 -5.18 -4.47
CA SER A 159 2.87 -5.11 -5.36
C SER A 159 3.02 -3.77 -6.08
N ARG A 160 1.93 -3.07 -6.40
CA ARG A 160 1.98 -1.77 -7.09
C ARG A 160 2.36 -0.68 -6.10
N VAL A 161 1.73 -0.65 -4.92
CA VAL A 161 2.06 0.32 -3.88
C VAL A 161 3.52 0.21 -3.43
N GLY A 162 4.03 -1.02 -3.22
CA GLY A 162 5.45 -1.24 -2.91
C GLY A 162 6.39 -0.77 -4.04
N ALA A 163 6.04 -1.04 -5.30
CA ALA A 163 6.81 -0.57 -6.46
C ALA A 163 6.85 0.95 -6.57
N ALA A 164 5.71 1.63 -6.35
CA ALA A 164 5.62 3.09 -6.37
C ALA A 164 6.45 3.74 -5.26
N LEU A 165 6.37 3.22 -4.04
CA LEU A 165 7.19 3.73 -2.93
C LEU A 165 8.68 3.58 -3.21
N GLY A 166 9.11 2.40 -3.67
CA GLY A 166 10.50 2.19 -4.05
C GLY A 166 10.93 3.11 -5.20
N PHE A 167 10.06 3.33 -6.19
CA PHE A 167 10.36 4.25 -7.30
C PHE A 167 10.48 5.70 -6.84
N LEU A 168 9.57 6.19 -6.00
CA LEU A 168 9.64 7.54 -5.43
C LEU A 168 10.91 7.72 -4.57
N VAL A 169 11.26 6.73 -3.76
CA VAL A 169 12.53 6.73 -2.99
C VAL A 169 13.73 6.74 -3.93
N ARG A 170 13.70 5.99 -5.03
CA ARG A 170 14.77 6.05 -6.04
C ARG A 170 14.91 7.46 -6.62
N CYS A 171 13.81 8.07 -7.06
CA CYS A 171 13.83 9.44 -7.60
C CYS A 171 14.42 10.43 -6.59
N TYR A 172 14.05 10.30 -5.31
CA TYR A 172 14.65 11.08 -4.24
C TYR A 172 16.16 10.85 -4.14
N CYS A 173 16.61 9.59 -4.11
CA CYS A 173 18.03 9.26 -4.02
C CYS A 173 18.82 9.81 -5.23
N GLU A 174 18.24 9.74 -6.44
CA GLU A 174 18.82 10.27 -7.67
C GLU A 174 18.92 11.80 -7.64
N GLU A 175 17.84 12.50 -7.25
CA GLU A 175 17.81 13.96 -7.14
C GLU A 175 18.79 14.49 -6.07
N GLN A 176 18.88 13.80 -4.93
CA GLN A 176 19.80 14.15 -3.83
C GLN A 176 21.22 13.60 -4.00
N LYS A 177 21.47 12.81 -5.05
CA LYS A 177 22.77 12.16 -5.34
C LYS A 177 23.29 11.30 -4.18
N LEU A 178 22.41 10.53 -3.55
CA LEU A 178 22.80 9.59 -2.50
C LEU A 178 23.55 8.39 -3.10
N ASP A 179 24.50 7.81 -2.37
CA ASP A 179 25.27 6.64 -2.86
C ASP A 179 24.45 5.35 -2.93
N LYS A 180 23.44 5.22 -2.06
CA LYS A 180 22.55 4.07 -1.94
C LYS A 180 21.22 4.48 -1.28
N VAL A 181 20.23 3.60 -1.36
CA VAL A 181 18.94 3.80 -0.66
C VAL A 181 19.15 3.70 0.85
N PRO A 182 18.69 4.68 1.65
CA PRO A 182 18.69 4.58 3.11
C PRO A 182 17.89 3.36 3.59
N GLU A 183 18.43 2.62 4.57
CA GLU A 183 17.88 1.31 4.96
C GLU A 183 16.40 1.36 5.35
N LEU A 184 15.97 2.42 6.06
CA LEU A 184 14.58 2.59 6.47
C LEU A 184 13.61 2.89 5.32
N LEU A 185 14.13 3.32 4.17
CA LEU A 185 13.37 3.63 2.96
C LEU A 185 13.41 2.50 1.92
N ARG A 186 14.02 1.36 2.23
CA ARG A 186 14.07 0.17 1.35
C ARG A 186 12.76 -0.60 1.35
N PHE A 187 11.70 0.06 0.89
CA PHE A 187 10.38 -0.54 0.75
C PHE A 187 10.40 -1.75 -0.19
N ALA A 188 9.86 -2.87 0.29
CA ALA A 188 9.80 -4.10 -0.47
C ALA A 188 8.72 -4.02 -1.57
N TYR A 189 9.02 -4.55 -2.75
CA TYR A 189 8.09 -4.58 -3.87
C TYR A 189 7.70 -6.01 -4.25
N GLY A 190 6.55 -6.17 -4.91
CA GLY A 190 6.13 -7.45 -5.46
C GLY A 190 6.33 -7.49 -6.98
N ASN A 191 6.65 -8.67 -7.52
CA ASN A 191 6.81 -8.85 -8.96
C ASN A 191 5.54 -8.46 -9.74
N GLY A 192 5.74 -7.92 -10.95
CA GLY A 192 4.68 -7.69 -11.90
C GLY A 192 4.11 -8.99 -12.46
N LYS A 193 2.84 -8.95 -12.88
CA LYS A 193 2.24 -10.02 -13.70
C LYS A 193 2.27 -9.57 -15.16
N GLY A 194 2.40 -10.52 -16.10
CA GLY A 194 2.29 -10.22 -17.53
C GLY A 194 3.42 -9.34 -18.11
N GLY A 195 4.63 -9.42 -17.52
CA GLY A 195 5.81 -8.71 -18.02
C GLY A 195 5.90 -7.23 -17.64
N THR A 196 4.94 -6.69 -16.90
CA THR A 196 4.99 -5.33 -16.34
C THR A 196 6.16 -5.20 -15.36
N ASN A 197 7.05 -4.21 -15.55
CA ASN A 197 8.16 -4.00 -14.63
C ASN A 197 7.68 -3.32 -13.34
N ARG A 198 7.88 -3.99 -12.20
CA ARG A 198 7.62 -3.42 -10.87
C ARG A 198 8.88 -3.30 -10.01
N ASN A 199 10.04 -3.62 -10.56
CA ASN A 199 11.31 -3.51 -9.85
C ASN A 199 11.79 -2.05 -9.89
N PRO A 200 11.79 -1.33 -8.76
CA PRO A 200 12.30 0.02 -8.70
C PRO A 200 13.84 0.06 -8.70
N SER A 201 14.54 -1.07 -8.59
CA SER A 201 16.00 -1.08 -8.42
C SER A 201 16.75 -0.73 -9.71
N ILE A 202 17.72 0.19 -9.61
CA ILE A 202 18.67 0.55 -10.68
C ILE A 202 20.03 0.85 -10.05
N GLY A 203 21.10 0.22 -10.57
CA GLY A 203 22.46 0.45 -10.08
C GLY A 203 22.59 0.14 -8.59
N ASN A 204 23.10 1.11 -7.82
CA ASN A 204 23.27 0.99 -6.36
C ASN A 204 21.96 1.17 -5.58
N TYR A 205 20.89 1.65 -6.23
CA TYR A 205 19.59 1.79 -5.59
C TYR A 205 18.83 0.47 -5.63
N THR A 206 18.89 -0.29 -4.54
CA THR A 206 18.35 -1.65 -4.48
C THR A 206 17.25 -1.81 -3.44
N PHE A 207 16.17 -2.46 -3.85
CA PHE A 207 14.99 -2.69 -3.03
C PHE A 207 14.71 -4.19 -2.89
N PRO A 208 14.28 -4.65 -1.70
CA PRO A 208 14.00 -6.06 -1.48
C PRO A 208 12.69 -6.49 -2.17
N LEU A 209 12.58 -7.79 -2.44
CA LEU A 209 11.30 -8.40 -2.81
C LEU A 209 10.44 -8.60 -1.56
N LEU A 210 9.12 -8.46 -1.73
CA LEU A 210 8.14 -8.95 -0.76
C LEU A 210 8.23 -10.47 -0.69
N ARG A 211 8.33 -10.97 0.54
CA ARG A 211 8.39 -12.40 0.85
C ARG A 211 7.22 -12.74 1.76
N ASN A 212 6.56 -13.86 1.48
CA ASN A 212 5.37 -14.29 2.22
C ASN A 212 5.62 -15.63 2.94
N ALA A 213 6.81 -15.84 3.52
CA ALA A 213 7.23 -17.14 4.07
C ALA A 213 8.01 -17.04 5.38
N GLY A 214 7.34 -17.40 6.48
CA GLY A 214 7.95 -17.64 7.79
C GLY A 214 8.67 -16.42 8.37
N TYR A 215 9.85 -16.64 8.95
CA TYR A 215 10.70 -15.62 9.55
C TYR A 215 11.10 -14.50 8.55
N TYR A 216 11.09 -14.79 7.25
CA TYR A 216 11.45 -13.83 6.22
C TYR A 216 10.28 -12.98 5.72
N ASP A 217 9.09 -13.11 6.33
CA ASP A 217 7.95 -12.25 6.02
C ASP A 217 8.26 -10.80 6.39
N ASN A 218 8.41 -9.97 5.36
CA ASN A 218 8.67 -8.54 5.49
C ASN A 218 7.43 -7.70 5.16
N HIS A 219 6.28 -8.32 4.90
CA HIS A 219 5.08 -7.62 4.43
C HIS A 219 4.49 -6.73 5.53
N ILE A 220 4.42 -7.25 6.76
CA ILE A 220 3.91 -6.49 7.93
C ILE A 220 4.73 -5.23 8.16
N GLU A 221 6.05 -5.38 8.30
CA GLU A 221 6.95 -4.25 8.55
C GLU A 221 6.83 -3.17 7.46
N ASN A 222 6.84 -3.58 6.19
CA ASN A 222 6.72 -2.66 5.06
C ASN A 222 5.36 -1.94 5.06
N ASN A 223 4.27 -2.64 5.36
CA ASN A 223 2.95 -2.03 5.42
C ASN A 223 2.85 -1.04 6.59
N LEU A 224 3.38 -1.36 7.78
CA LEU A 224 3.39 -0.46 8.93
C LEU A 224 4.22 0.80 8.66
N LYS A 225 5.45 0.67 8.14
CA LYS A 225 6.29 1.81 7.75
C LYS A 225 5.60 2.70 6.72
N ALA A 226 4.99 2.10 5.70
CA ALA A 226 4.29 2.85 4.66
C ALA A 226 3.07 3.59 5.21
N ASN A 227 2.29 2.98 6.10
CA ASN A 227 1.20 3.68 6.82
C ASN A 227 1.71 4.92 7.55
N TRP A 228 2.82 4.80 8.29
CA TRP A 228 3.38 5.90 9.05
C TRP A 228 3.93 7.01 8.14
N LEU A 229 4.66 6.63 7.09
CA LEU A 229 5.23 7.55 6.12
C LEU A 229 4.15 8.35 5.41
N LEU A 230 3.13 7.68 4.86
CA LEU A 230 2.09 8.35 4.09
C LEU A 230 1.21 9.27 4.95
N LYS A 231 0.95 8.90 6.21
CA LYS A 231 0.28 9.81 7.16
C LYS A 231 1.13 11.05 7.45
N ALA A 232 2.45 10.90 7.59
CA ALA A 232 3.36 12.01 7.80
C ALA A 232 3.44 12.92 6.56
N VAL A 233 3.50 12.35 5.35
CA VAL A 233 3.43 13.12 4.10
C VAL A 233 2.14 13.93 4.03
N LEU A 234 1.01 13.32 4.40
CA LEU A 234 -0.29 14.01 4.44
C LEU A 234 -0.38 15.09 5.52
N SER A 235 0.57 15.26 6.44
CA SER A 235 0.56 16.43 7.33
C SER A 235 0.94 17.72 6.61
N TYR A 236 1.61 17.64 5.47
CA TYR A 236 2.03 18.80 4.67
C TYR A 236 0.87 19.36 3.83
N PRO A 237 0.90 20.67 3.51
CA PRO A 237 -0.07 21.28 2.60
C PRO A 237 -0.01 20.64 1.21
N SER A 238 -1.17 20.28 0.66
CA SER A 238 -1.32 19.78 -0.71
C SER A 238 -2.80 19.76 -1.13
N LYS A 239 -3.08 19.51 -2.42
CA LYS A 239 -4.44 19.30 -2.93
C LYS A 239 -5.16 18.13 -2.27
N PHE A 240 -4.44 17.13 -1.71
CA PHE A 240 -5.07 16.06 -0.92
C PHE A 240 -5.85 16.60 0.29
N LYS A 241 -5.52 17.80 0.80
CA LYS A 241 -6.28 18.45 1.88
C LYS A 241 -7.71 18.82 1.51
N ASN A 242 -8.01 18.94 0.21
CA ASN A 242 -9.36 19.23 -0.30
C ASN A 242 -10.26 17.98 -0.33
N ILE A 243 -9.69 16.79 -0.14
CA ILE A 243 -10.42 15.53 -0.05
C ILE A 243 -10.89 15.35 1.40
N PRO A 244 -12.10 14.78 1.66
CA PRO A 244 -12.54 14.47 3.02
C PRO A 244 -11.48 13.70 3.81
N LYS A 245 -11.22 14.11 5.07
CA LYS A 245 -10.12 13.59 5.89
C LYS A 245 -10.01 12.06 5.90
N LYS A 246 -11.16 11.38 6.05
CA LYS A 246 -11.26 9.90 6.04
C LYS A 246 -10.85 9.22 4.73
N GLN A 247 -10.76 9.95 3.62
CA GLN A 247 -10.40 9.45 2.30
C GLN A 247 -8.99 9.88 1.87
N GLN A 248 -8.33 10.82 2.57
CA GLN A 248 -7.04 11.37 2.15
C GLN A 248 -5.95 10.29 2.02
N LEU A 249 -5.84 9.41 3.02
CA LEU A 249 -4.86 8.31 2.98
C LEU A 249 -5.15 7.34 1.84
N ARG A 250 -6.42 7.02 1.61
CA ARG A 250 -6.84 6.15 0.51
C ARG A 250 -6.59 6.78 -0.86
N ALA A 251 -6.79 8.09 -0.99
CA ALA A 251 -6.51 8.83 -2.22
C ALA A 251 -5.01 8.81 -2.54
N LEU A 252 -4.15 9.02 -1.53
CA LEU A 252 -2.71 8.91 -1.70
C LEU A 252 -2.27 7.48 -2.04
N GLU A 253 -2.84 6.47 -1.40
CA GLU A 253 -2.62 5.07 -1.76
C GLU A 253 -3.08 4.77 -3.20
N ALA A 254 -4.22 5.30 -3.64
CA ALA A 254 -4.73 5.16 -5.00
C ALA A 254 -3.78 5.77 -6.04
N ALA A 255 -3.16 6.92 -5.74
CA ALA A 255 -2.08 7.47 -6.57
C ALA A 255 -0.90 6.50 -6.67
N LEU A 256 -0.42 5.96 -5.55
CA LEU A 256 0.68 5.00 -5.53
C LEU A 256 0.34 3.73 -6.29
N PHE A 257 -0.89 3.24 -6.18
CA PHE A 257 -1.37 2.13 -6.98
C PHE A 257 -1.21 2.46 -8.47
N MET A 258 -1.68 3.62 -8.95
CA MET A 258 -1.53 4.04 -10.34
C MET A 258 -0.07 4.16 -10.79
N ILE A 259 0.77 4.83 -10.01
CA ILE A 259 2.20 5.02 -10.29
C ILE A 259 2.92 3.69 -10.41
N GLY A 260 2.66 2.77 -9.48
CA GLY A 260 3.35 1.49 -9.39
C GLY A 260 2.78 0.40 -10.28
N TYR A 261 1.90 0.74 -11.23
CA TYR A 261 1.50 -0.21 -12.27
C TYR A 261 2.75 -0.75 -12.95
N GLU A 262 3.53 0.16 -13.54
CA GLU A 262 4.82 -0.09 -14.20
C GLU A 262 5.78 1.04 -13.80
N VAL A 263 6.99 0.68 -13.38
CA VAL A 263 8.04 1.64 -13.01
C VAL A 263 9.19 1.57 -14.02
N PRO A 264 9.91 2.69 -14.28
CA PRO A 264 10.99 2.69 -15.25
C PRO A 264 12.08 1.70 -14.82
N GLY A 265 12.42 0.76 -15.71
CA GLY A 265 13.57 -0.12 -15.57
C GLY A 265 14.86 0.60 -15.97
N LYS A 266 15.97 -0.15 -16.06
CA LYS A 266 17.15 0.34 -16.79
C LYS A 266 16.68 0.69 -18.20
N SER A 267 16.93 1.92 -18.65
CA SER A 267 16.92 2.21 -20.08
C SER A 267 17.91 1.25 -20.71
N GLU A 268 17.43 0.41 -21.63
CA GLU A 268 18.31 -0.23 -22.60
C GLU A 268 18.99 0.93 -23.34
N LYS A 269 20.27 1.14 -23.03
CA LYS A 269 21.12 2.05 -23.80
C LYS A 269 21.43 1.42 -25.14
#